data_AF-A0A7S4CSS8-F1
#
_entry.id   AF-A0A7S4CSS8-F1
#
_cell.length_a   1.000
_cell.length_b   1.000
_cell.length_c   1.000
_cell.angle_alpha   90.00
_cell.angle_beta   90.00
_cell.angle_gamma   90.00
#
_symmetry.space_group_name_H-M   'P 1'
#
loop_
_entity.id
_entity.type
_entity.pdbx_description
1 polymer ?
#
loop_
_entity_poly.entity_id
_entity_poly.type
_entity_poly.pdbx_seq_one_letter_code
_entity_poly.pdbx_strand_id
1 'polypeptide(L)'
;NGFADDASFVKGVYRTGGVITSAGVIMCIAFGGLMLSKAKALKQFGLLLSFSVILDTFIIRCALVPALLSLFGKHVWWPRTVPEGLRGVDDVSDESMSPTAVRNHVSHIDEQTDTSCMSW
;
A
#
# COMPACT_ATOMS: atom_id res chain seq x y z
N ASN A 1 21.24 14.30 -16.00
CA ASN A 1 21.01 14.25 -14.54
C ASN A 1 20.05 13.11 -14.21
N GLY A 2 20.58 11.89 -14.03
CA GLY A 2 19.76 10.69 -13.72
C GLY A 2 19.34 10.56 -12.25
N PHE A 3 19.80 11.45 -11.38
CA PHE A 3 19.57 11.40 -9.93
C PHE A 3 18.10 11.62 -9.49
N ALA A 4 17.22 12.10 -10.37
CA ALA A 4 15.81 12.35 -10.04
C ALA A 4 14.93 11.09 -10.15
N ASP A 5 15.29 10.17 -11.04
CA ASP A 5 14.52 8.93 -11.28
C ASP A 5 14.77 7.92 -10.14
N ASP A 6 16.01 7.82 -9.66
CA ASP A 6 16.42 6.92 -8.59
C ASP A 6 15.74 7.25 -7.25
N ALA A 7 15.65 8.54 -6.89
CA ALA A 7 15.06 8.98 -5.62
C ALA A 7 13.56 8.67 -5.53
N SER A 8 12.85 8.81 -6.64
CA SER A 8 11.42 8.50 -6.77
C SER A 8 11.17 7.01 -6.68
N PHE A 9 12.05 6.22 -7.31
CA PHE A 9 12.00 4.76 -7.29
C PHE A 9 12.19 4.21 -5.87
N VAL A 10 13.22 4.69 -5.16
CA VAL A 10 13.51 4.31 -3.78
C VAL A 10 12.34 4.64 -2.85
N LYS A 11 11.72 5.81 -3.00
CA LYS A 11 10.54 6.22 -2.22
C LYS A 11 9.34 5.27 -2.44
N GLY A 12 9.10 4.84 -3.68
CA GLY A 12 8.02 3.92 -4.04
C GLY A 12 8.23 2.50 -3.50
N VAL A 13 9.45 1.98 -3.62
CA VAL A 13 9.84 0.68 -3.06
C VAL A 13 9.76 0.70 -1.53
N TYR A 14 10.17 1.79 -0.88
CA TYR A 14 10.12 1.90 0.58
C TYR A 14 8.69 1.81 1.13
N ARG A 15 7.71 2.48 0.50
CA ARG A 15 6.31 2.45 0.97
C ARG A 15 5.64 1.09 0.79
N THR A 16 5.97 0.35 -0.28
CA THR A 16 5.30 -0.91 -0.63
C THR A 16 6.07 -2.16 -0.20
N GLY A 17 7.37 -2.05 0.03
CA GLY A 17 8.26 -3.15 0.42
C GLY A 17 7.86 -3.84 1.72
N GLY A 18 7.32 -3.09 2.70
CA GLY A 18 6.83 -3.65 3.96
C GLY A 18 5.67 -4.64 3.77
N VAL A 19 4.68 -4.28 2.94
CA VAL A 19 3.52 -5.15 2.62
C VAL A 19 3.95 -6.41 1.87
N ILE A 20 4.92 -6.27 0.97
CA ILE A 20 5.47 -7.38 0.19
C ILE A 20 6.17 -8.38 1.10
N THR A 21 6.96 -7.86 2.06
CA THR A 21 7.69 -8.67 3.02
C THR A 21 6.74 -9.40 3.97
N SER A 22 5.70 -8.72 4.47
CA SER A 22 4.71 -9.35 5.36
C SER A 22 3.91 -10.45 4.66
N ALA A 23 3.51 -10.25 3.40
CA ALA A 23 2.86 -11.28 2.60
C ALA A 23 3.78 -12.51 2.39
N GLY A 24 5.07 -12.29 2.12
CA GLY A 24 6.06 -13.36 1.98
C GLY A 24 6.23 -14.20 3.25
N VAL A 25 6.29 -13.55 4.42
CA VAL A 25 6.39 -14.23 5.71
C VAL A 25 5.21 -15.18 5.95
N ILE A 26 3.98 -14.72 5.67
CA ILE A 26 2.77 -15.55 5.85
C ILE A 26 2.80 -16.77 4.90
N MET A 27 3.26 -16.60 3.66
CA MET A 27 3.42 -17.71 2.70
C MET A 27 4.48 -18.73 3.14
N CYS A 28 5.62 -18.25 3.64
CA CYS A 28 6.65 -19.12 4.21
C CYS A 28 6.10 -19.97 5.37
N ILE A 29 5.26 -19.38 6.23
CA ILE A 29 4.61 -20.11 7.33
C ILE A 29 3.63 -21.16 6.80
N ALA A 30 2.79 -20.81 5.82
CA ALA A 30 1.82 -21.74 5.23
C ALA A 30 2.51 -22.97 4.57
N PHE A 31 3.53 -22.75 3.74
CA PHE A 31 4.27 -23.82 3.09
C PHE A 31 5.21 -24.57 4.04
N GLY A 32 5.75 -23.88 5.06
CA GLY A 32 6.47 -24.50 6.16
C GLY A 32 5.59 -25.49 6.95
N GLY A 33 4.30 -25.18 7.13
CA GLY A 33 3.32 -26.10 7.72
C GLY A 33 3.12 -27.37 6.90
N LEU A 34 3.08 -27.27 5.56
CA LEU A 34 2.99 -28.42 4.65
C LEU A 34 4.21 -29.35 4.74
N MET A 35 5.41 -28.81 5.00
CA MET A 35 6.63 -29.59 5.22
C MET A 35 6.58 -30.49 6.46
N LEU A 36 5.74 -30.15 7.45
CA LEU A 36 5.60 -30.92 8.69
C LEU A 36 4.73 -32.18 8.51
N SER A 37 4.08 -32.34 7.35
CA SER A 37 3.25 -33.50 7.04
C SER A 37 4.09 -34.78 6.85
N LYS A 38 3.55 -35.93 7.30
CA LYS A 38 4.22 -37.26 7.22
C LYS A 38 4.24 -37.86 5.81
N ALA A 39 3.44 -37.33 4.88
CA ALA A 39 3.40 -37.82 3.51
C ALA A 39 4.64 -37.35 2.73
N LYS A 40 5.44 -38.31 2.23
CA LYS A 40 6.70 -38.01 1.50
C LYS A 40 6.48 -37.09 0.30
N ALA A 41 5.37 -37.28 -0.42
CA ALA A 41 4.99 -36.44 -1.55
C ALA A 41 4.76 -34.98 -1.12
N LEU A 42 3.94 -34.76 -0.08
CA LEU A 42 3.67 -33.41 0.44
C LEU A 42 4.95 -32.73 0.95
N LYS A 43 5.87 -33.50 1.53
CA LYS A 43 7.17 -33.00 1.96
C LYS A 43 8.01 -32.47 0.79
N GLN A 44 8.11 -33.20 -0.31
CA GLN A 44 8.83 -32.72 -1.50
C GLN A 44 8.17 -31.48 -2.10
N PHE A 45 6.85 -31.48 -2.25
CA PHE A 45 6.11 -30.32 -2.76
C PHE A 45 6.22 -29.10 -1.83
N GLY A 46 6.14 -29.28 -0.50
CA GLY A 46 6.29 -28.19 0.46
C GLY A 46 7.66 -27.52 0.38
N LEU A 47 8.73 -28.29 0.17
CA LEU A 47 10.09 -27.74 -0.01
C LEU A 47 10.21 -26.95 -1.32
N LEU A 48 9.70 -27.51 -2.42
CA LEU A 48 9.69 -26.86 -3.74
C LEU A 48 8.90 -25.55 -3.72
N LEU A 49 7.70 -25.55 -3.13
CA LEU A 49 6.83 -24.39 -3.07
C LEU A 49 7.40 -23.30 -2.15
N SER A 50 7.95 -23.69 -1.00
CA SER A 50 8.61 -22.75 -0.07
C SER A 50 9.84 -22.10 -0.72
N PHE A 51 10.71 -22.90 -1.37
CA PHE A 51 11.89 -22.36 -2.06
C PHE A 51 11.49 -21.46 -3.25
N SER A 52 10.47 -21.85 -4.01
CA SER A 52 9.98 -21.07 -5.16
C SER A 52 9.46 -19.69 -4.75
N VAL A 53 8.71 -19.58 -3.64
CA VAL A 53 8.13 -18.29 -3.23
C VAL A 53 9.20 -17.34 -2.69
N ILE A 54 10.21 -17.86 -1.99
CA ILE A 54 11.35 -17.07 -1.53
C ILE A 54 12.11 -16.53 -2.75
N LEU A 55 12.37 -17.38 -3.73
CA LEU A 55 13.11 -16.99 -4.92
C LEU A 55 12.31 -16.00 -5.79
N ASP A 56 11.00 -16.16 -5.95
CA ASP A 56 10.12 -15.20 -6.66
C ASP A 56 10.10 -13.83 -5.97
N THR A 57 9.87 -13.81 -4.65
CA THR A 57 9.78 -12.54 -3.91
C THR A 57 11.09 -11.75 -3.93
N PHE A 58 12.24 -12.42 -3.97
CA PHE A 58 13.53 -11.75 -4.11
C PHE A 58 13.91 -11.47 -5.56
N ILE A 59 13.95 -12.47 -6.45
CA ILE A 59 14.47 -12.27 -7.81
C ILE A 59 13.48 -11.46 -8.64
N ILE A 60 12.21 -11.84 -8.62
CA ILE A 60 11.21 -11.20 -9.48
C ILE A 60 10.88 -9.82 -8.91
N ARG A 61 10.63 -9.68 -7.60
CA ARG A 61 10.26 -8.35 -7.06
C ARG A 61 11.44 -7.41 -6.81
N CYS A 62 12.61 -7.90 -6.38
CA CYS A 62 13.75 -6.99 -6.11
C CYS A 62 14.57 -6.66 -7.35
N ALA A 63 14.53 -7.46 -8.42
CA ALA A 63 15.33 -7.21 -9.61
C ALA A 63 14.49 -7.11 -10.89
N LEU A 64 13.57 -8.06 -11.14
CA LEU A 64 12.85 -8.11 -12.41
C LEU A 64 11.84 -6.96 -12.54
N VAL A 65 10.99 -6.74 -11.54
CA VAL A 65 10.01 -5.64 -11.50
C VAL A 65 10.67 -4.26 -11.64
N PRO A 66 11.72 -3.91 -10.84
CA PRO A 66 12.37 -2.61 -10.99
C PRO A 66 13.12 -2.46 -12.31
N ALA A 67 13.77 -3.52 -12.81
CA ALA A 67 14.43 -3.49 -14.10
C ALA A 67 13.43 -3.29 -15.25
N LEU A 68 12.28 -3.97 -15.19
CA LEU A 68 11.20 -3.78 -16.17
C LEU A 68 10.61 -2.38 -16.08
N LEU A 69 10.37 -1.83 -14.89
CA LEU A 69 9.87 -0.46 -14.73
C LEU A 69 10.86 0.58 -15.26
N SER A 70 12.17 0.36 -15.06
CA SER A 70 13.21 1.21 -15.64
C SER A 70 13.25 1.10 -17.17
N LEU A 71 13.13 -0.11 -17.71
CA LEU A 71 13.18 -0.36 -19.17
C LEU A 71 11.93 0.16 -19.90
N PHE A 72 10.75 -0.01 -19.30
CA PHE A 72 9.45 0.46 -19.84
C PHE A 72 9.06 1.86 -19.37
N GLY A 73 9.94 2.59 -18.67
CA GLY A 73 9.65 3.79 -17.87
C GLY A 73 8.89 4.93 -18.57
N LYS A 74 8.97 5.03 -19.90
CA LYS A 74 8.23 6.04 -20.69
C LYS A 74 6.90 5.57 -21.30
N HIS A 75 6.59 4.27 -21.23
CA HIS A 75 5.33 3.69 -21.71
C HIS A 75 4.42 3.23 -20.56
N VAL A 76 4.96 2.96 -19.38
CA VAL A 76 4.19 2.64 -18.17
C VAL A 76 3.39 3.85 -17.66
N TRP A 77 3.99 5.04 -17.69
CA TRP A 77 3.36 6.31 -17.31
C TRP A 77 2.62 6.90 -18.52
N TRP A 78 1.53 6.28 -18.96
CA TRP A 78 0.60 6.98 -19.86
C TRP A 78 -0.52 7.66 -19.07
N PRO A 79 -0.38 8.94 -18.67
CA PRO A 79 -1.46 9.87 -18.55
C PRO A 79 -1.34 10.80 -19.75
N ARG A 80 -1.89 10.38 -20.88
CA ARG A 80 -2.28 11.36 -21.89
C ARG A 80 -3.42 12.16 -21.29
N THR A 81 -3.05 13.31 -20.69
CA THR A 81 -3.93 14.39 -20.24
C THR A 81 -4.60 14.16 -18.88
N VAL A 82 -4.09 14.83 -17.84
CA VAL A 82 -4.92 15.17 -16.67
C VAL A 82 -5.95 16.22 -17.13
N PRO A 83 -7.27 15.99 -16.95
CA PRO A 83 -8.27 16.96 -17.33
C PRO A 83 -8.08 18.25 -16.54
N GLU A 84 -8.11 19.40 -17.21
CA GLU A 84 -7.87 20.72 -16.62
C GLU A 84 -8.80 21.05 -15.43
N GLY A 85 -9.94 20.35 -15.32
CA GLY A 85 -10.90 20.48 -14.22
C GLY A 85 -10.56 19.78 -12.90
N LEU A 86 -9.51 18.95 -12.82
CA LEU A 86 -9.07 18.31 -11.56
C LEU A 86 -7.90 19.04 -10.88
N ARG A 87 -7.34 20.08 -11.51
CA ARG A 87 -6.14 20.80 -11.05
C ARG A 87 -6.36 21.72 -9.84
N GLY A 88 -7.53 21.62 -9.19
CA GLY A 88 -7.90 22.38 -7.98
C GLY A 88 -8.24 21.49 -6.78
N VAL A 89 -8.07 20.16 -6.90
CA VAL A 89 -8.27 19.21 -5.77
C VAL A 89 -6.97 19.02 -4.98
N ASP A 90 -5.83 19.37 -5.56
CA ASP A 90 -4.49 19.28 -4.96
C ASP A 90 -4.31 20.26 -3.79
N ASP A 91 -5.09 21.34 -3.76
CA ASP A 91 -5.10 22.36 -2.69
C ASP A 91 -5.97 21.94 -1.48
N VAL A 92 -6.70 20.82 -1.56
CA VAL A 92 -7.56 20.30 -0.48
C VAL A 92 -6.80 19.29 0.37
N SER A 93 -5.61 19.64 0.83
CA SER A 93 -4.88 18.86 1.86
C SER A 93 -4.49 19.67 3.09
N ASP A 94 -4.74 20.98 3.12
CA ASP A 94 -4.44 21.83 4.28
C ASP A 94 -5.68 22.48 4.95
N GLU A 95 -6.83 22.58 4.27
CA GLU A 95 -8.04 23.22 4.84
C GLU A 95 -8.79 22.33 5.86
N SER A 96 -8.52 21.02 5.86
CA SER A 96 -9.16 20.06 6.77
C SER A 96 -8.55 20.05 8.19
N MET A 97 -7.49 20.83 8.45
CA MET A 97 -6.87 20.89 9.77
C MET A 97 -7.02 22.28 10.42
N SER A 98 -8.23 22.86 10.35
CA SER A 98 -8.62 23.98 11.23
C SER A 98 -9.55 23.49 12.34
N PRO A 99 -9.05 23.36 13.59
CA PRO A 99 -9.84 22.97 14.76
C PRO A 99 -11.08 23.85 15.02
N THR A 100 -11.13 25.04 14.41
CA THR A 100 -12.19 26.04 14.62
C THR A 100 -13.47 25.69 13.86
N ALA A 101 -13.39 25.09 12.67
CA ALA A 101 -14.57 24.74 11.88
C ALA A 101 -15.37 23.58 12.52
N VAL A 102 -14.66 22.57 13.05
CA VAL A 102 -15.27 21.46 13.79
C VAL A 102 -15.87 21.95 15.11
N ARG A 103 -15.23 22.90 15.79
CA ARG A 103 -15.71 23.42 17.08
C ARG A 103 -17.04 24.18 16.97
N ASN A 104 -17.23 24.94 15.91
CA ASN A 104 -18.50 25.66 15.68
C ASN A 104 -19.64 24.72 15.26
N HIS A 105 -19.33 23.62 14.57
CA HIS A 105 -20.33 22.62 14.21
C HIS A 105 -20.74 21.76 15.42
N VAL A 106 -19.81 21.52 16.37
CA VAL A 106 -20.08 20.79 17.62
C VAL A 106 -20.95 21.61 18.58
N SER A 107 -20.78 22.93 18.67
CA SER A 107 -21.61 23.76 19.58
C SER A 107 -23.11 23.75 19.25
N HIS A 108 -23.49 23.50 18.00
CA HIS A 108 -24.91 23.39 17.62
C HIS A 108 -25.55 22.06 18.03
N ILE A 109 -24.76 21.00 18.25
CA ILE A 109 -25.28 19.68 18.64
C ILE A 109 -25.59 19.63 20.15
N ASP A 110 -24.83 20.37 20.96
CA ASP A 110 -24.99 20.44 22.41
C ASP A 110 -26.33 21.13 22.79
N GLU A 111 -26.65 22.25 22.16
CA GLU A 111 -27.87 23.03 22.44
C GLU A 111 -29.18 22.29 22.09
N GLN A 112 -29.14 21.43 21.08
CA GLN A 112 -30.31 20.67 20.63
C GLN A 112 -30.58 19.43 21.51
N THR A 113 -29.57 18.97 22.25
CA THR A 113 -29.68 17.81 23.14
C THR A 113 -30.18 18.22 24.53
N ASP A 114 -29.79 19.40 25.04
CA ASP A 114 -30.23 19.90 26.35
C ASP A 114 -31.74 20.26 26.40
N THR A 115 -32.29 20.83 25.31
CA THR A 115 -33.71 21.21 25.26
C THR A 115 -34.65 20.00 25.25
N SER A 116 -34.20 18.85 24.76
CA SER A 116 -35.01 17.63 24.69
C SER A 116 -35.13 16.89 26.04
N CYS A 117 -34.22 17.13 26.99
CA CYS A 117 -34.26 16.51 28.32
C CYS A 117 -35.08 17.32 29.34
N MET A 118 -35.32 18.61 29.09
CA MET A 118 -36.17 19.49 29.91
C MET A 118 -37.66 19.40 29.56
N SER A 119 -38.02 18.65 28.50
CA SER A 119 -39.40 18.48 28.01
C SER A 119 -40.10 17.21 28.55
N TRP A 120 -39.53 16.54 29.56
CA TRP A 120 -40.14 15.41 30.28
C TRP A 120 -40.40 15.74 31.74
#